data_AF-A0A1G6B113-F1
#
_entry.id   AF-A0A1G6B113-F1
#
_cell.length_a   1.000
_cell.length_b   1.000
_cell.length_c   1.000
_cell.angle_alpha   90.00
_cell.angle_beta   90.00
_cell.angle_gamma   90.00
#
_symmetry.space_group_name_H-M   'P 1'
#
loop_
_entity.id
_entity.type
_entity.pdbx_description
1 polymer ?
#
loop_
_entity_poly.entity_id
_entity_poly.type
_entity_poly.pdbx_seq_one_letter_code
_entity_poly.pdbx_strand_id
1 'polypeptide(L)' 'MKKTYIAMTSITYAYKAKTLFERNGIHCDVIRTPKNLGSGCGYSVAVRASSEQALALLDKHNIPHKSSYEI' A
#
# COMPACT_ATOMS: atom_id res chain seq x y z
N MET A 1 -2.98 16.04 5.80
CA MET A 1 -2.70 15.08 4.71
C MET A 1 -2.98 13.69 5.23
N LYS A 2 -3.92 12.96 4.62
CA LYS A 2 -4.26 11.58 5.01
C LYS A 2 -3.13 10.64 4.62
N LYS A 3 -2.82 9.68 5.48
CA LYS A 3 -1.85 8.61 5.18
C LYS A 3 -2.60 7.28 5.20
N THR A 4 -2.42 6.50 4.15
CA THR A 4 -3.00 5.16 4.06
C THR A 4 -1.89 4.13 4.10
N TYR A 5 -1.97 3.15 4.98
CA TYR A 5 -1.14 1.97 4.96
C TYR A 5 -1.87 0.83 4.30
N ILE A 6 -1.23 0.18 3.32
CA ILE A 6 -1.80 -0.96 2.61
C ILE A 6 -0.94 -2.18 2.92
N ALA A 7 -1.48 -3.13 3.66
CA ALA A 7 -0.84 -4.40 3.94
C ALA A 7 -0.77 -5.25 2.67
N MET A 8 0.44 -5.72 2.34
CA MET A 8 0.70 -6.48 1.13
C MET A 8 0.80 -7.98 1.42
N THR A 9 0.54 -8.77 0.38
CA THR A 9 0.67 -10.23 0.40
C THR A 9 2.11 -10.71 0.26
N SER A 10 2.98 -9.91 -0.38
CA SER A 10 4.42 -10.19 -0.58
C SER A 10 5.22 -8.90 -0.73
N ILE A 11 6.52 -8.95 -0.41
CA ILE A 11 7.46 -7.85 -0.61
C ILE A 11 7.54 -7.42 -2.09
N THR A 12 7.46 -8.36 -3.03
CA THR A 12 7.48 -8.08 -4.47
C THR A 12 6.33 -7.17 -4.87
N TYR A 13 5.12 -7.43 -4.35
CA TYR A 13 3.96 -6.60 -4.62
C TYR A 13 4.04 -5.24 -3.92
N ALA A 14 4.68 -5.15 -2.75
CA ALA A 14 4.92 -3.87 -2.08
C ALA A 14 5.79 -2.94 -2.93
N TYR A 15 6.88 -3.45 -3.51
CA TYR A 15 7.70 -2.66 -4.44
C TYR A 15 6.98 -2.36 -5.76
N LYS A 16 6.20 -3.32 -6.30
CA LYS A 16 5.40 -3.08 -7.50
C LYS A 16 4.37 -1.96 -7.29
N ALA A 17 3.68 -1.97 -6.13
CA ALA A 17 2.77 -0.92 -5.71
C ALA A 17 3.50 0.42 -5.52
N LYS A 18 4.68 0.42 -4.89
CA LYS A 18 5.52 1.63 -4.75
C LYS A 18 5.82 2.26 -6.10
N THR A 19 6.36 1.49 -7.04
CA THR A 19 6.67 1.99 -8.39
C THR A 19 5.41 2.48 -9.10
N LEU A 20 4.27 1.81 -8.92
CA LEU A 20 3.00 2.24 -9.50
C LEU A 20 2.54 3.59 -8.95
N PHE A 21 2.58 3.78 -7.63
CA PHE A 21 2.22 5.04 -6.98
C PHE A 21 3.18 6.18 -7.39
N GLU A 22 4.49 5.93 -7.38
CA GLU A 22 5.49 6.92 -7.81
C GLU A 22 5.28 7.36 -9.27
N ARG A 23 4.96 6.42 -10.17
CA ARG A 23 4.65 6.74 -11.59
C ARG A 23 3.37 7.55 -11.76
N ASN A 24 2.46 7.49 -10.79
CA ASN A 24 1.24 8.30 -10.77
C ASN A 24 1.42 9.61 -9.96
N GLY A 25 2.66 9.95 -9.57
CA GLY A 25 2.95 11.16 -8.78
C GLY A 25 2.48 11.09 -7.32
N ILE A 26 2.14 9.89 -6.83
CA ILE A 26 1.69 9.67 -5.46
C ILE A 26 2.90 9.31 -4.61
N HIS A 27 3.12 10.09 -3.55
CA HIS A 27 4.20 9.81 -2.62
C HIS A 27 3.90 8.57 -1.78
N CYS A 28 4.78 7.57 -1.84
CA CYS A 28 4.63 6.34 -1.09
C CYS A 28 5.96 5.80 -0.56
N ASP A 29 5.90 5.07 0.56
CA ASP A 29 7.04 4.43 1.22
C ASP A 29 6.69 2.99 1.60
N VAL A 30 7.62 2.05 1.39
CA VAL A 30 7.43 0.67 1.85
C VAL A 30 7.93 0.58 3.29
N ILE A 31 7.04 0.26 4.21
CA ILE A 31 7.33 0.09 5.64
C ILE A 31 7.08 -1.35 6.09
N ARG A 32 7.62 -1.73 7.25
CA ARG A 32 7.21 -2.98 7.89
C ARG A 32 5.79 -2.84 8.44
N THR A 33 4.96 -3.86 8.23
CA THR A 33 3.60 -3.89 8.77
C THR A 33 3.66 -3.77 10.29
N PRO A 34 3.02 -2.75 10.90
CA PRO A 34 3.00 -2.62 12.34
C PRO A 34 2.31 -3.85 12.97
N LYS A 35 2.81 -4.32 14.12
CA LYS A 35 2.34 -5.57 14.77
C LYS A 35 0.82 -5.64 14.99
N ASN A 36 0.14 -4.49 15.07
CA ASN A 36 -1.31 -4.40 15.23
C ASN A 36 -2.13 -4.70 13.97
N LEU A 37 -1.51 -4.71 12.78
CA LEU A 37 -2.17 -5.03 11.49
C LEU A 37 -1.96 -6.50 11.09
N GLY A 38 -1.65 -7.37 12.06
CA GLY A 38 -1.22 -8.75 11.88
C GLY A 38 -2.12 -9.59 10.95
N SER A 39 -1.71 -9.69 9.67
CA SER A 39 -1.65 -10.91 8.83
C SER A 39 -1.32 -10.53 7.38
N GLY A 40 -0.03 -10.54 7.03
CA GLY A 40 0.52 -10.30 5.70
C GLY A 40 1.98 -10.77 5.62
N CYS A 41 2.75 -10.35 4.60
CA CYS A 41 4.18 -10.71 4.49
C CYS A 41 5.11 -9.94 5.45
N GLY A 42 4.55 -9.11 6.34
CA GLY A 42 5.30 -8.20 7.20
C GLY A 42 5.68 -6.87 6.54
N TYR A 43 5.21 -6.60 5.31
CA TYR A 43 5.42 -5.34 4.60
C TYR A 43 4.09 -4.66 4.24
N SER A 44 4.08 -3.34 4.38
CA SER A 44 2.97 -2.47 4.04
C SER A 44 3.46 -1.28 3.21
N VAL A 45 2.60 -0.75 2.33
CA VAL A 45 2.90 0.47 1.57
C VAL A 45 2.18 1.64 2.22
N ALA A 46 2.94 2.61 2.70
CA ALA A 46 2.46 3.89 3.21
C ALA A 46 2.26 4.84 2.04
N VAL A 47 1.05 5.28 1.78
CA VAL A 47 0.69 6.15 0.67
C VAL A 47 0.17 7.46 1.26
N ARG A 48 0.66 8.61 0.77
CA ARG A 48 0.15 9.94 1.14
C ARG A 48 -1.06 10.34 0.29
N ALA A 49 -2.04 9.45 0.20
CA ALA A 49 -3.29 9.65 -0.54
C ALA A 49 -4.45 9.02 0.23
N SER A 50 -5.68 9.29 -0.21
CA SER A 50 -6.86 8.62 0.34
C SER A 50 -6.80 7.12 0.05
N SER A 51 -7.36 6.34 0.97
CA SER A 51 -7.45 4.89 0.83
C SER A 51 -8.15 4.47 -0.46
N GLU A 52 -9.25 5.14 -0.82
CA GLU A 52 -9.99 4.93 -2.06
C GLU A 52 -9.14 5.09 -3.32
N GLN A 53 -8.36 6.17 -3.43
CA GLN A 53 -7.50 6.41 -4.60
C GLN A 53 -6.41 5.34 -4.71
N ALA A 54 -5.83 4.96 -3.58
CA ALA A 54 -4.76 3.99 -3.55
C ALA A 54 -5.27 2.57 -3.90
N LEU A 55 -6.42 2.18 -3.34
CA LEU A 55 -7.07 0.90 -3.64
C LEU A 55 -7.52 0.82 -5.10
N ALA A 56 -8.17 1.87 -5.62
CA ALA A 56 -8.60 1.90 -7.02
C ALA A 56 -7.43 1.73 -8.01
N LEU A 57 -6.25 2.29 -7.70
CA LEU A 57 -5.06 2.12 -8.52
C LEU A 57 -4.50 0.70 -8.45
N LEU A 58 -4.49 0.09 -7.26
CA LEU A 58 -4.07 -1.29 -7.07
C LEU A 58 -4.99 -2.28 -7.79
N ASP A 59 -6.30 -2.09 -7.67
CA ASP A 59 -7.32 -2.91 -8.32
C ASP A 59 -7.24 -2.80 -9.84
N LYS A 60 -7.09 -1.57 -10.36
CA LYS A 60 -6.88 -1.33 -11.81
C LYS A 60 -5.66 -2.08 -12.36
N HIS A 61 -4.62 -2.26 -11.54
CA HIS A 61 -3.40 -2.96 -11.92
C HIS A 61 -3.35 -4.43 -11.43
N ASN A 62 -4.46 -4.96 -10.91
CA ASN A 62 -4.58 -6.32 -10.36
C ASN A 62 -3.45 -6.65 -9.35
N ILE A 63 -3.13 -5.71 -8.46
CA ILE A 63 -2.13 -5.91 -7.41
C ILE A 63 -2.80 -6.45 -6.14
N PRO A 64 -2.50 -7.70 -5.73
CA PRO A 64 -3.13 -8.32 -4.57
C PRO A 64 -2.68 -7.65 -3.26
N HIS A 65 -3.64 -7.10 -2.53
CA HIS A 65 -3.47 -6.48 -1.23
C HIS A 65 -4.35 -7.19 -0.17
N LYS A 66 -4.02 -7.04 1.11
CA LYS A 66 -4.72 -7.72 2.24
C LYS A 66 -5.74 -6.81 2.90
N SER A 67 -5.25 -5.70 3.47
CA SER A 67 -6.06 -4.71 4.18
C SER A 67 -5.46 -3.33 3.99
N SER A 68 -6.29 -2.30 4.08
CA SER A 68 -5.88 -0.91 4.15
C SER A 68 -6.22 -0.32 5.53
N TYR A 69 -5.40 0.60 6.02
CA TYR A 69 -5.60 1.33 7.26
C TYR A 69 -5.27 2.81 7.06
N GLU A 70 -6.23 3.69 7.27
CA GLU A 70 -6.08 5.15 7.12
C GLU A 70 -5.78 5.78 8.49
N ILE A 71 -4.82 6.72 8.54
CA ILE A 71 -4.44 7.56 9.68
C ILE A 71 -4.45 9.05 9.32
#